data_AF-A0A7K6UGE0-F1
#
_entry.id   AF-A0A7K6UGE0-F1
#
_cell.length_a   1.000
_cell.length_b   1.000
_cell.length_c   1.000
_cell.angle_alpha   90.00
_cell.angle_beta   90.00
_cell.angle_gamma   90.00
#
_symmetry.space_group_name_H-M   'P 1'
#
loop_
_entity.id
_entity.type
_entity.pdbx_description
1 polymer ?
#
loop_
_entity_poly.entity_id
_entity_poly.type
_entity_poly.pdbx_seq_one_letter_code
_entity_poly.pdbx_strand_id
1 'polypeptide(L)'
;RRALFRSSSILSHAEGSGPAAFAHKRMRDCARLCGGGQEQCTSYFTEPVQWMEPALLGVMEGQLLCPKCTWKLGSFSWRGEQCSCGRWVTPAFQIHKSRVDEVRTLPVGNSRAATT
;
A
#
# COMPACT_ATOMS: atom_id res chain seq x y z
N ARG A 1 -7.46 3.78 17.24
CA ARG A 1 -6.69 3.38 16.04
C ARG A 1 -6.66 1.85 16.00
N ARG A 2 -6.72 1.19 14.84
CA ARG A 2 -6.68 -0.29 14.69
C ARG A 2 -5.58 -0.64 13.69
N ALA A 3 -4.76 -1.64 14.00
CA ALA A 3 -3.77 -2.16 13.05
C ALA A 3 -4.49 -2.90 11.90
N LEU A 4 -4.18 -2.55 10.65
CA LEU A 4 -4.82 -3.12 9.47
C LEU A 4 -3.99 -4.25 8.83
N PHE A 5 -2.67 -4.08 8.76
CA PHE A 5 -1.72 -5.08 8.23
C PHE A 5 -0.34 -4.80 8.82
N ARG A 6 0.57 -5.78 8.71
CA ARG A 6 1.97 -5.65 9.13
C ARG A 6 2.84 -5.25 7.94
N SER A 7 4.00 -4.65 8.21
CA SER A 7 5.00 -4.35 7.18
C SER A 7 5.47 -5.60 6.43
N SER A 8 5.47 -6.76 7.10
CA SER A 8 5.81 -8.06 6.49
C SER A 8 4.81 -8.52 5.43
N SER A 9 3.57 -8.02 5.45
CA SER A 9 2.53 -8.38 4.47
C SER A 9 2.56 -7.47 3.24
N ILE A 10 3.47 -6.49 3.20
CA ILE A 10 3.60 -5.56 2.07
C ILE A 10 4.39 -6.23 0.96
N LEU A 11 3.79 -6.30 -0.22
CA LEU A 11 4.39 -6.77 -1.45
C LEU A 11 5.10 -5.61 -2.13
N SER A 12 6.44 -5.63 -2.09
CA SER A 12 7.25 -4.70 -2.85
C SER A 12 7.34 -5.14 -4.32
N HIS A 13 7.40 -4.18 -5.23
CA HIS A 13 7.62 -4.44 -6.65
C HIS A 13 8.73 -3.54 -7.19
N ALA A 14 9.49 -4.05 -8.16
CA ALA A 14 10.43 -3.24 -8.90
C ALA A 14 9.67 -2.17 -9.70
N GLU A 15 10.24 -0.97 -9.77
CA GLU A 15 9.69 0.14 -10.55
C GLU A 15 9.39 -0.33 -11.98
N GLY A 16 8.19 -0.04 -12.46
CA GLY A 16 7.86 -0.29 -13.86
C GLY A 16 8.67 0.64 -14.77
N SER A 17 8.62 0.42 -16.09
CA SER A 17 9.21 1.32 -17.10
C SER A 17 8.46 2.67 -17.21
N GLY A 18 7.99 3.20 -16.08
CA GLY A 18 7.23 4.43 -15.95
C GLY A 18 5.84 4.39 -16.60
N PRO A 19 5.14 5.54 -16.60
CA PRO A 19 3.85 5.72 -17.27
C PRO A 19 3.89 5.48 -18.78
N ALA A 20 5.08 5.45 -19.39
CA ALA A 20 5.29 5.32 -20.82
C ALA A 20 4.77 3.98 -21.40
N ALA A 21 4.74 2.91 -20.60
CA ALA A 21 4.27 1.60 -21.07
C ALA A 21 2.74 1.54 -21.32
N PHE A 22 1.95 2.48 -20.79
CA PHE A 22 0.48 2.43 -20.83
C PHE A 22 -0.19 3.81 -20.99
N ALA A 23 0.50 4.78 -21.58
CA ALA A 23 0.08 6.19 -21.61
C ALA A 23 -1.13 6.48 -22.52
N HIS A 24 -2.35 6.26 -22.00
CA HIS A 24 -3.58 6.89 -22.54
C HIS A 24 -4.13 8.04 -21.68
N LYS A 25 -3.52 8.34 -20.52
CA LYS A 25 -3.99 9.40 -19.63
C LYS A 25 -2.83 10.31 -19.19
N ARG A 26 -2.66 11.42 -19.91
CA ARG A 26 -1.75 12.50 -19.50
C ARG A 26 -2.33 13.26 -18.30
N MET A 27 -1.52 13.49 -17.27
CA MET A 27 -1.62 14.71 -16.46
C MET A 27 -0.31 15.00 -15.72
N ARG A 28 0.23 16.18 -16.07
CA ARG A 28 1.10 17.12 -15.35
C ARG A 28 2.54 16.72 -15.01
N ASP A 29 3.41 17.43 -15.71
CA ASP A 29 4.84 17.59 -15.50
C ASP A 29 5.18 17.90 -14.03
N CYS A 30 5.93 17.00 -13.41
CA CYS A 30 6.90 17.33 -12.38
C CYS A 30 8.14 16.45 -12.57
N ALA A 31 8.66 16.44 -13.80
CA ALA A 31 9.83 15.66 -14.18
C ALA A 31 11.02 16.59 -14.40
N ARG A 32 11.45 17.34 -13.36
CA ARG A 32 12.67 18.16 -13.50
C ARG A 32 13.32 18.70 -12.23
N LEU A 33 13.44 17.92 -11.15
CA LEU A 33 14.51 18.15 -10.15
C LEU A 33 14.98 16.82 -9.49
N CYS A 34 16.14 16.35 -9.95
CA CYS A 34 17.23 15.74 -9.18
C CYS A 34 16.99 14.45 -8.35
N GLY A 35 17.74 13.39 -8.73
CA GLY A 35 18.59 12.65 -7.78
C GLY A 35 18.10 11.28 -7.28
N GLY A 36 18.49 10.20 -7.99
CA GLY A 36 18.75 8.85 -7.46
C GLY A 36 18.00 8.37 -6.21
N GLY A 37 16.68 8.36 -6.23
CA GLY A 37 15.85 7.89 -5.13
C GLY A 37 14.65 7.13 -5.67
N GLN A 38 14.37 5.97 -5.08
CA GLN A 38 13.19 5.15 -5.35
C GLN A 38 11.96 6.06 -5.47
N GLU A 39 11.30 6.11 -6.62
CA GLU A 39 10.06 6.88 -6.82
C GLU A 39 8.98 6.19 -5.97
N GLN A 40 8.82 6.65 -4.72
CA GLN A 40 8.03 5.95 -3.71
C GLN A 40 6.57 5.84 -4.16
N CYS A 41 6.13 4.63 -4.49
CA CYS A 41 4.75 4.34 -4.88
C CYS A 41 3.76 4.98 -3.90
N THR A 42 2.65 5.54 -4.39
CA THR A 42 1.66 6.26 -3.55
C THR A 42 0.77 5.32 -2.73
N SER A 43 0.88 4.02 -2.98
CA SER A 43 0.06 2.97 -2.38
C SER A 43 0.92 1.80 -1.93
N TYR A 44 0.46 1.10 -0.89
CA TYR A 44 0.93 -0.22 -0.50
C TYR A 44 0.15 -1.29 -1.25
N PHE A 45 0.86 -2.33 -1.68
CA PHE A 45 0.24 -3.58 -2.13
C PHE A 45 0.46 -4.63 -1.04
N THR A 46 -0.57 -5.39 -0.70
CA THR A 46 -0.46 -6.42 0.35
C THR A 46 -1.03 -7.74 -0.10
N GLU A 47 -0.72 -8.81 0.62
CA GLU A 47 -1.57 -10.00 0.57
C GLU A 47 -2.95 -9.67 1.18
N PRO A 48 -4.02 -10.37 0.76
CA PRO A 48 -5.30 -10.24 1.42
C PRO A 48 -5.20 -10.68 2.88
N VAL A 49 -5.71 -9.83 3.78
CA VAL A 49 -5.71 -10.08 5.23
C VAL A 49 -7.13 -10.32 5.72
N GLN A 50 -7.27 -10.98 6.86
CA GLN A 50 -8.55 -11.50 7.38
C GLN A 50 -9.71 -10.47 7.38
N TRP A 51 -9.45 -9.20 7.68
CA TRP A 51 -10.54 -8.20 7.70
C TRP A 51 -11.08 -7.85 6.31
N MET A 52 -10.35 -8.17 5.24
CA MET A 52 -10.78 -7.95 3.86
C MET A 52 -11.74 -9.04 3.38
N GLU A 53 -11.68 -10.26 3.94
CA GLU A 53 -12.42 -11.44 3.47
C GLU A 53 -13.90 -11.15 3.12
N PRO A 54 -14.69 -10.43 3.95
CA PRO A 54 -16.08 -10.17 3.62
C PRO A 54 -16.28 -9.37 2.32
N ALA A 55 -15.32 -8.51 1.97
CA ALA A 55 -15.34 -7.71 0.74
C ALA A 55 -14.87 -8.49 -0.50
N LEU A 56 -14.21 -9.64 -0.33
CA LEU A 56 -13.62 -10.42 -1.43
C LEU A 56 -14.55 -11.54 -1.93
N LEU A 57 -15.55 -11.93 -1.14
CA LEU A 57 -16.41 -13.07 -1.44
C LEU A 57 -17.23 -12.84 -2.71
N GLY A 58 -17.02 -13.71 -3.70
CA GLY A 58 -17.82 -13.75 -4.94
C GLY A 58 -17.55 -12.61 -5.93
N VAL A 59 -16.49 -11.80 -5.73
CA VAL A 59 -16.21 -10.62 -6.57
C VAL A 59 -14.76 -10.59 -7.07
N MET A 60 -14.56 -10.09 -8.29
CA MET A 60 -13.24 -10.03 -8.95
C MET A 60 -12.48 -8.73 -8.66
N GLU A 61 -13.19 -7.68 -8.29
CA GLU A 61 -12.63 -6.37 -7.96
C GLU A 61 -13.60 -5.61 -7.05
N GLY A 62 -13.08 -4.66 -6.28
CA GLY A 62 -13.90 -3.92 -5.33
C GLY A 62 -13.13 -2.90 -4.50
N GLN A 63 -13.80 -2.34 -3.50
CA GLN A 63 -13.24 -1.34 -2.61
C GLN A 63 -12.83 -1.96 -1.28
N LEU A 64 -11.73 -1.47 -0.73
CA LEU A 64 -11.29 -1.81 0.63
C LEU A 64 -11.71 -0.68 1.57
N LEU A 65 -12.70 -0.95 2.41
CA LEU A 65 -13.25 0.00 3.38
C LEU A 65 -12.69 -0.28 4.77
N CYS A 66 -12.48 0.77 5.56
CA CYS A 66 -12.07 0.60 6.94
C CYS A 66 -13.15 -0.15 7.73
N PRO A 67 -12.81 -1.24 8.44
CA PRO A 67 -13.78 -2.05 9.19
C PRO A 67 -14.39 -1.31 10.39
N LYS A 68 -13.85 -0.14 10.78
CA LYS A 68 -14.37 0.67 11.90
C LYS A 68 -15.21 1.86 11.43
N CYS A 69 -14.74 2.59 10.42
CA CYS A 69 -15.36 3.86 10.02
C CYS A 69 -15.88 3.87 8.58
N THR A 70 -15.83 2.72 7.89
CA THR A 70 -16.30 2.50 6.51
C THR A 70 -15.72 3.43 5.45
N TRP A 71 -14.72 4.25 5.81
CA TRP A 71 -14.01 5.11 4.87
C TRP A 71 -13.14 4.28 3.91
N LYS A 72 -13.06 4.72 2.65
CA LYS A 72 -12.27 4.06 1.61
C LYS A 72 -10.77 4.17 1.90
N LEU A 73 -10.13 3.02 2.07
CA LEU A 73 -8.67 2.88 2.24
C LEU A 73 -7.99 2.61 0.90
N GLY A 74 -8.68 1.91 0.00
CA GLY A 74 -8.16 1.59 -1.33
C GLY A 74 -9.10 0.68 -2.12
N SER A 75 -8.52 -0.21 -2.92
CA SER A 75 -9.22 -1.09 -3.87
C SER A 75 -8.51 -2.43 -4.00
N PHE A 76 -9.22 -3.44 -4.49
CA PHE A 76 -8.61 -4.70 -4.89
C PHE A 76 -9.05 -5.11 -6.30
N SER A 77 -8.18 -5.84 -6.99
CA SER A 77 -8.43 -6.48 -8.28
C SER A 77 -7.66 -7.80 -8.34
N TRP A 78 -8.37 -8.90 -8.51
CA TRP A 78 -7.77 -10.22 -8.71
C TRP A 78 -7.06 -10.34 -10.06
N ARG A 79 -7.47 -9.55 -11.05
CA ARG A 79 -6.79 -9.43 -12.35
C ARG A 79 -5.48 -8.63 -12.24
N GLY A 80 -5.35 -7.82 -11.20
CA GLY A 80 -4.26 -6.88 -11.00
C GLY A 80 -4.63 -5.45 -11.37
N GLU A 81 -3.73 -4.55 -11.03
CA GLU A 81 -3.85 -3.10 -11.25
C GLU A 81 -2.45 -2.51 -11.49
N GLN A 82 -2.40 -1.39 -12.21
CA GLN A 82 -1.17 -0.65 -12.44
C GLN A 82 -0.84 0.24 -11.24
N CYS A 83 0.36 0.09 -10.68
CA CYS A 83 0.87 0.99 -9.66
C CYS A 83 1.24 2.35 -10.28
N SER A 84 1.29 3.42 -9.45
CA SER A 84 1.77 4.74 -9.84
C SER A 84 3.17 4.77 -10.45
N CYS A 85 4.04 3.79 -10.12
CA CYS A 85 5.36 3.64 -10.76
C CYS A 85 5.30 3.01 -12.17
N GLY A 86 4.11 2.60 -12.63
CA GLY A 86 3.89 1.95 -13.91
C GLY A 86 3.99 0.43 -13.89
N ARG A 87 4.32 -0.20 -12.76
CA ARG A 87 4.38 -1.68 -12.66
C ARG A 87 2.98 -2.27 -12.53
N TRP A 88 2.72 -3.34 -13.29
CA TRP A 88 1.53 -4.16 -13.11
C TRP A 88 1.70 -5.09 -11.90
N VAL A 89 0.74 -5.06 -10.97
CA VAL A 89 0.74 -5.90 -9.76
C VAL A 89 -0.47 -6.83 -9.81
N THR A 90 -0.25 -8.14 -9.65
CA THR A 90 -1.31 -9.15 -9.58
C THR A 90 -1.01 -10.19 -8.49
N PRO A 91 -1.97 -10.51 -7.60
CA PRO A 91 -3.23 -9.79 -7.39
C PRO A 91 -2.96 -8.41 -6.78
N ALA A 92 -3.80 -7.42 -7.10
CA ALA A 92 -3.64 -6.06 -6.60
C ALA A 92 -4.57 -5.83 -5.41
N PHE A 93 -4.03 -5.84 -4.18
CA PHE A 93 -4.73 -5.32 -3.01
C PHE A 93 -4.07 -4.00 -2.61
N GLN A 94 -4.63 -2.91 -3.13
CA GLN A 94 -4.04 -1.58 -3.03
C GLN A 94 -4.61 -0.81 -1.83
N ILE A 95 -3.73 -0.28 -0.98
CA ILE A 95 -4.07 0.63 0.11
C ILE A 95 -3.30 1.94 -0.07
N HIS A 96 -3.99 3.07 -0.12
CA HIS A 96 -3.34 4.37 -0.28
C HIS A 96 -2.57 4.79 0.97
N LYS A 97 -1.31 5.18 0.81
CA LYS A 97 -0.45 5.66 1.92
C LYS A 97 -1.05 6.86 2.65
N SER A 98 -1.78 7.73 1.94
CA SER A 98 -2.43 8.90 2.52
C SER A 98 -3.64 8.58 3.42
N ARG A 99 -4.07 7.31 3.48
CA ARG A 99 -5.23 6.86 4.27
C ARG A 99 -4.84 6.03 5.49
N VAL A 100 -3.56 5.71 5.66
CA VAL A 100 -3.05 4.85 6.73
C VAL A 100 -1.72 5.37 7.28
N ASP A 101 -1.53 5.26 8.59
CA ASP A 101 -0.28 5.66 9.26
C ASP A 101 0.59 4.42 9.54
N GLU A 102 1.90 4.54 9.36
CA GLU A 102 2.87 3.56 9.84
C GLU A 102 3.14 3.80 11.33
N VAL A 103 2.98 2.78 12.17
CA VAL A 103 3.29 2.85 13.60
C VAL A 103 4.46 1.93 13.88
N ARG A 104 5.62 2.50 14.23
CA ARG A 104 6.77 1.73 14.69
C ARG A 104 6.64 1.50 16.19
N THR A 105 6.34 0.26 16.59
CA THR A 105 6.46 -0.15 17.98
C THR A 105 7.94 -0.28 18.31
N LEU A 106 8.55 0.77 18.85
CA LEU A 106 9.87 0.64 19.47
C LEU A 106 9.72 -0.30 20.68
N PRO A 107 10.59 -1.30 20.86
CA PRO A 107 10.56 -2.10 22.06
C PRO A 107 10.83 -1.16 23.24
N VAL A 108 9.86 -1.05 24.16
CA VAL A 108 10.08 -0.43 25.47
C VAL A 108 11.18 -1.25 26.15
N GLY A 109 12.39 -0.69 26.18
CA GLY A 109 13.49 -1.24 26.94
C GLY A 109 13.15 -1.12 28.41
N ASN A 110 12.96 -2.25 29.09
CA ASN A 110 12.94 -2.29 30.55
C ASN A 110 14.33 -1.88 31.04
N SER A 111 14.51 -0.61 31.41
CA SER A 111 15.62 -0.20 32.25
C SER A 111 15.40 -0.83 33.63
N ARG A 112 15.99 -2.01 33.84
CA ARG A 112 16.17 -2.56 35.18
C ARG A 112 16.99 -1.53 35.97
N ALA A 113 16.36 -0.91 36.95
CA ALA A 113 17.04 -0.08 37.94
C ALA A 113 18.13 -0.94 38.59
N ALA A 114 19.39 -0.53 38.43
CA ALA A 114 20.49 -1.08 39.18
C ALA A 114 20.38 -0.55 40.62
N THR A 115 20.10 -1.45 41.55
CA THR A 115 20.37 -1.24 42.97
C THR A 115 21.35 -2.32 43.39
N THR A 116 22.62 -1.97 43.55
CA THR A 116 23.56 -2.53 44.54
C THR A 116 24.67 -1.52 44.75
#